data_AF-A9HXN1-F1
#
_entry.id   AF-A9HXN1-F1
#
_cell.length_a   1.000
_cell.length_b   1.000
_cell.length_c   1.000
_cell.angle_alpha   90.00
_cell.angle_beta   90.00
_cell.angle_gamma   90.00
#
_symmetry.space_group_name_H-M   'P 1'
#
loop_
_entity.id
_entity.type
_entity.pdbx_description
1 polymer ?
#
loop_
_entity_poly.entity_id
_entity_poly.type
_entity_poly.pdbx_seq_one_letter_code
_entity_poly.pdbx_strand_id
1 'polypeptide(L)'
;MSISALSGSTVLHLNPSDTGAGTPPARAAKAGVAGEAAAPQERASDPVTEVIKQLQERLRQVMLQIRRLQASRIPEEQKLPQLRVLNSQAVQLQQQIAAAQEQKLRAARGSITA
;
A
#
# COMPACT_ATOMS: atom_id res chain seq x y z
N MET A 1 9.73 -1.55 43.06
CA MET A 1 8.41 -1.01 43.41
C MET A 1 7.37 -1.75 42.58
N SER A 2 6.72 -2.74 43.19
CA SER A 2 5.63 -3.51 42.58
C SER A 2 4.32 -2.75 42.77
N ILE A 3 3.51 -2.65 41.72
CA ILE A 3 2.09 -2.33 41.84
C ILE A 3 1.29 -3.56 41.41
N SER A 4 0.68 -4.21 42.40
CA SER A 4 -0.32 -5.23 42.20
C SER A 4 -1.72 -4.61 42.29
N ALA A 5 -2.59 -5.13 41.43
CA ALA A 5 -4.02 -5.36 41.65
C ALA A 5 -5.05 -4.27 41.23
N LEU A 6 -5.91 -4.74 40.32
CA LEU A 6 -7.38 -4.88 40.46
C LEU A 6 -8.29 -3.88 39.73
N SER A 7 -9.36 -4.48 39.18
CA SER A 7 -10.62 -3.88 38.72
C SER A 7 -10.60 -3.43 37.26
N GLY A 8 -11.32 -4.04 36.32
CA GLY A 8 -12.64 -4.65 36.42
C GLY A 8 -13.61 -3.82 35.57
N SER A 9 -13.89 -4.24 34.32
CA SER A 9 -15.12 -3.92 33.58
C SER A 9 -15.11 -4.58 32.20
N THR A 10 -15.59 -5.82 32.16
CA THR A 10 -16.18 -6.40 30.96
C THR A 10 -17.56 -5.76 30.81
N VAL A 11 -17.71 -4.76 29.95
CA VAL A 11 -19.04 -4.29 29.53
C VAL A 11 -19.50 -5.18 28.39
N LEU A 12 -20.27 -6.21 28.78
CA LEU A 12 -21.26 -6.89 27.95
C LEU A 12 -22.18 -5.83 27.32
N HIS A 13 -22.10 -5.65 26.00
CA HIS A 13 -23.16 -4.97 25.27
C HIS A 13 -24.06 -6.05 24.65
N LEU A 14 -25.02 -6.55 25.45
CA LEU A 14 -26.17 -7.28 24.91
C LEU A 14 -27.17 -6.24 24.43
N ASN A 15 -27.54 -6.31 23.15
CA ASN A 15 -28.68 -5.60 22.60
C ASN A 15 -29.87 -6.56 22.56
N PRO A 16 -30.93 -6.36 23.36
CA PRO A 16 -32.18 -7.08 23.22
C PRO A 16 -33.14 -6.27 22.34
N SER A 17 -33.55 -6.84 21.22
CA SER A 17 -34.81 -6.45 20.58
C SER A 17 -35.50 -7.72 20.10
N ASP A 18 -36.60 -7.95 20.80
CA ASP A 18 -37.51 -9.06 20.76
C ASP A 18 -38.39 -9.05 19.49
N THR A 19 -39.11 -10.16 19.35
CA THR A 19 -40.42 -10.32 18.70
C THR A 19 -40.45 -10.60 17.20
N GLY A 20 -40.91 -11.80 16.84
CA GLY A 20 -41.43 -12.08 15.51
C GLY A 20 -41.54 -13.56 15.17
N ALA A 21 -42.67 -14.16 15.55
CA ALA A 21 -43.03 -15.56 15.35
C ALA A 21 -42.93 -16.07 13.89
N GLY A 22 -42.66 -17.38 13.75
CA GLY A 22 -43.07 -18.15 12.56
C GLY A 22 -42.03 -19.15 12.04
N THR A 23 -42.04 -20.37 12.57
CA THR A 23 -41.59 -21.55 11.79
C THR A 23 -42.60 -21.80 10.67
N PRO A 24 -42.18 -22.28 9.48
CA PRO A 24 -42.26 -23.72 9.26
C PRO A 24 -41.02 -24.32 8.54
N PRO A 25 -40.85 -25.66 8.60
CA PRO A 25 -39.66 -26.38 8.12
C PRO A 25 -39.79 -26.95 6.69
N ALA A 26 -38.67 -27.48 6.18
CA ALA A 26 -38.46 -28.21 4.91
C ALA A 26 -38.28 -27.31 3.66
N ARG A 27 -37.37 -27.55 2.72
CA ARG A 27 -36.99 -28.83 2.08
C ARG A 27 -35.70 -28.62 1.24
N ALA A 28 -34.93 -29.70 1.09
CA ALA A 28 -33.68 -29.80 0.34
C ALA A 28 -33.68 -29.19 -1.08
N ALA A 29 -32.57 -28.57 -1.46
CA ALA A 29 -32.11 -28.50 -2.84
C ALA A 29 -30.59 -28.69 -2.89
N LYS A 30 -30.17 -29.85 -3.40
CA LYS A 30 -28.83 -30.12 -3.88
C LYS A 30 -28.49 -29.15 -5.01
N ALA A 31 -27.39 -28.42 -4.87
CA ALA A 31 -26.57 -27.92 -5.98
C ALA A 31 -25.17 -27.82 -5.36
N GLY A 32 -24.25 -28.73 -5.68
CA GLY A 32 -23.64 -28.79 -6.99
C GLY A 32 -22.21 -28.35 -6.76
N VAL A 33 -21.27 -29.25 -7.05
CA VAL A 33 -19.83 -29.02 -7.11
C VAL A 33 -19.51 -27.67 -7.76
N ALA A 34 -19.24 -26.65 -6.96
CA ALA A 34 -18.48 -25.49 -7.38
C ALA A 34 -17.16 -25.65 -6.65
N GLY A 35 -16.13 -26.03 -7.42
CA GLY A 35 -14.80 -26.30 -6.91
C GLY A 35 -14.39 -25.24 -5.92
N GLU A 36 -13.73 -25.71 -4.85
CA GLU A 36 -12.83 -24.93 -4.01
C GLU A 36 -12.35 -23.73 -4.80
N ALA A 37 -13.02 -22.59 -4.56
CA ALA A 37 -12.61 -21.33 -5.14
C ALA A 37 -11.21 -21.18 -4.60
N ALA A 38 -10.22 -21.46 -5.45
CA ALA A 38 -8.84 -21.14 -5.20
C ALA A 38 -8.91 -19.72 -4.68
N ALA A 39 -8.72 -19.57 -3.36
CA ALA A 39 -8.64 -18.27 -2.76
C ALA A 39 -7.70 -17.50 -3.69
N PRO A 40 -8.09 -16.32 -4.21
CA PRO A 40 -7.11 -15.47 -4.85
C PRO A 40 -6.06 -15.36 -3.77
N GLN A 41 -4.93 -16.03 -3.95
CA GLN A 41 -3.79 -15.90 -3.09
C GLN A 41 -3.47 -14.44 -3.31
N GLU A 42 -4.03 -13.60 -2.44
CA GLU A 42 -3.88 -12.17 -2.46
C GLU A 42 -2.39 -12.03 -2.55
N ARG A 43 -1.91 -11.68 -3.75
CA ARG A 43 -0.50 -11.44 -3.99
C ARG A 43 -0.25 -10.23 -3.12
N ALA A 44 0.16 -10.51 -1.87
CA ALA A 44 0.42 -9.51 -0.86
C ALA A 44 1.23 -8.46 -1.57
N SER A 45 0.64 -7.28 -1.74
CA SER A 45 1.17 -6.23 -2.61
C SER A 45 2.65 -6.10 -2.31
N ASP A 46 3.46 -6.56 -3.27
CA ASP A 46 4.87 -6.83 -3.05
C ASP A 46 5.50 -5.56 -2.48
N PRO A 47 5.98 -5.54 -1.23
CA PRO A 47 6.27 -4.28 -0.52
C PRO A 47 7.29 -3.42 -1.27
N VAL A 48 8.18 -4.06 -2.03
CA VAL A 48 9.13 -3.42 -2.94
C VAL A 48 8.42 -2.69 -4.10
N THR A 49 7.33 -3.23 -4.62
CA THR A 49 6.51 -2.59 -5.67
C THR A 49 5.87 -1.30 -5.17
N GLU A 50 5.37 -1.27 -3.94
CA GLU A 50 4.80 -0.05 -3.35
C GLU A 50 5.89 1.02 -3.11
N VAL A 51 7.07 0.62 -2.66
CA VAL A 51 8.23 1.53 -2.54
C VAL A 51 8.62 2.11 -3.90
N ILE A 52 8.71 1.28 -4.96
CA ILE A 52 9.01 1.76 -6.32
C ILE A 52 7.98 2.78 -6.79
N LYS A 53 6.68 2.52 -6.60
CA LYS A 53 5.61 3.46 -6.98
C LYS A 53 5.75 4.80 -6.25
N GLN A 54 6.00 4.77 -4.94
CA GLN A 54 6.20 6.00 -4.16
C GLN A 54 7.42 6.79 -4.64
N LEU A 55 8.53 6.12 -4.93
CA LEU A 55 9.74 6.77 -5.46
C LEU A 55 9.50 7.37 -6.86
N GLN A 56 8.76 6.67 -7.72
CA GLN A 56 8.37 7.17 -9.05
C GLN A 56 7.49 8.41 -8.95
N GLU A 57 6.53 8.43 -8.02
CA GLU A 57 5.66 9.59 -7.82
C GLU A 57 6.46 10.80 -7.31
N ARG A 58 7.39 10.59 -6.37
CA ARG A 58 8.32 11.64 -5.93
C ARG A 58 9.15 12.18 -7.10
N LEU A 59 9.68 11.31 -7.96
CA LEU A 59 10.44 11.73 -9.14
C LEU A 59 9.58 12.57 -10.08
N ARG A 60 8.33 12.16 -10.32
CA ARG A 60 7.37 12.89 -11.16
C ARG A 60 7.10 14.29 -10.59
N GLN A 61 6.94 14.41 -9.27
CA GLN A 61 6.75 15.70 -8.60
C GLN A 61 7.97 16.61 -8.75
N VAL A 62 9.19 16.08 -8.55
CA VAL A 62 10.44 16.84 -8.76
C VAL A 62 10.55 17.32 -10.20
N MET A 63 10.26 16.46 -11.19
CA MET A 63 10.25 16.86 -12.59
C MET A 63 9.22 17.95 -12.90
N LEU A 64 8.04 17.88 -12.27
CA LEU A 64 7.02 18.92 -12.41
C LEU A 64 7.49 20.24 -11.81
N GLN A 65 8.16 20.20 -10.66
CA GLN A 65 8.77 21.38 -10.05
C GLN A 65 9.85 22.00 -10.95
N ILE A 66 10.73 21.17 -11.55
CA ILE A 66 11.72 21.62 -12.53
C ILE A 66 11.04 22.31 -13.70
N ARG A 67 10.01 21.70 -14.31
CA ARG A 67 9.27 22.31 -15.42
C ARG A 67 8.60 23.63 -15.03
N ARG A 68 7.96 23.69 -13.86
CA ARG A 68 7.34 24.92 -13.34
C ARG A 68 8.39 26.00 -13.10
N LEU A 69 9.53 25.63 -12.54
CA LEU A 69 10.63 26.55 -12.30
C LEU A 69 11.23 27.06 -13.62
N GLN A 70 11.42 26.20 -14.61
CA GLN A 70 11.85 26.59 -15.95
C GLN A 70 10.86 27.53 -16.62
N ALA A 71 9.56 27.23 -16.54
CA ALA A 71 8.48 28.05 -17.09
C ALA A 71 8.22 29.35 -16.30
N SER A 72 8.73 29.45 -15.07
CA SER A 72 8.58 30.65 -14.24
C SER A 72 9.34 31.83 -14.85
N ARG A 73 8.91 33.06 -14.55
CA ARG A 73 9.61 34.28 -14.97
C ARG A 73 10.77 34.68 -14.05
N ILE A 74 11.22 33.78 -13.18
CA ILE A 74 12.33 34.01 -12.25
C ILE A 74 13.65 34.20 -13.05
N PRO A 75 14.59 35.06 -12.61
CA PRO A 75 15.90 35.20 -13.27
C PRO A 75 16.67 33.88 -13.32
N GLU A 76 17.40 33.61 -14.41
CA GLU A 76 18.15 32.36 -14.56
C GLU A 76 19.22 32.19 -13.49
N GLU A 77 19.87 33.27 -13.03
CA GLU A 77 20.87 33.18 -11.96
C GLU A 77 20.27 32.61 -10.66
N GLN A 78 18.99 32.89 -10.40
CA GLN A 78 18.28 32.39 -9.23
C GLN A 78 17.72 30.99 -9.45
N LYS A 79 17.36 30.65 -10.69
CA LYS A 79 16.89 29.30 -11.07
C LYS A 79 18.00 28.27 -11.05
N LEU A 80 19.20 28.62 -11.52
CA LEU A 80 20.36 27.72 -11.64
C LEU A 80 20.66 26.89 -10.39
N PRO A 81 20.78 27.47 -9.18
CA PRO A 81 21.02 26.68 -7.97
C PRO A 81 19.84 25.78 -7.63
N GLN A 82 18.59 26.28 -7.75
CA GLN A 82 17.40 25.46 -7.51
C GLN A 82 17.26 24.31 -8.50
N LEU A 83 17.54 24.55 -9.78
CA LEU A 83 17.55 23.53 -10.82
C LEU A 83 18.63 22.48 -10.57
N ARG A 84 19.82 22.88 -10.11
CA ARG A 84 20.86 21.91 -9.74
C ARG A 84 20.44 21.02 -8.57
N VAL A 85 19.83 21.59 -7.54
CA VAL A 85 19.31 20.82 -6.39
C VAL A 85 18.19 19.87 -6.81
N LEU A 86 17.23 20.34 -7.61
CA LEU A 86 16.14 19.50 -8.09
C LEU A 86 16.65 18.39 -9.04
N ASN A 87 17.61 18.69 -9.90
CA ASN A 87 18.24 17.69 -10.77
C ASN A 87 19.02 16.64 -9.96
N SER A 88 19.81 17.05 -8.97
CA SER A 88 20.53 16.09 -8.13
C SER A 88 19.56 15.20 -7.34
N GLN A 89 18.46 15.76 -6.83
CA GLN A 89 17.40 15.00 -6.18
C GLN A 89 16.72 14.02 -7.14
N ALA A 90 16.46 14.43 -8.39
CA ALA A 90 15.93 13.53 -9.42
C ALA A 90 16.87 12.35 -9.71
N VAL A 91 18.17 12.62 -9.86
CA VAL A 91 19.19 11.56 -10.08
C VAL A 91 19.26 10.60 -8.89
N GLN A 92 19.24 11.11 -7.66
CA GLN A 92 19.22 10.27 -6.45
C GLN A 92 17.97 9.38 -6.40
N LEU A 93 16.79 9.93 -6.68
CA LEU A 93 15.55 9.16 -6.75
C LEU A 93 15.62 8.09 -7.84
N GLN A 94 16.19 8.42 -9.00
CA GLN A 94 16.34 7.48 -10.10
C GLN A 94 17.26 6.30 -9.74
N GLN A 95 18.35 6.56 -9.01
CA GLN A 95 19.23 5.50 -8.48
C GLN A 95 18.50 4.61 -7.47
N GLN A 96 17.72 5.20 -6.56
CA GLN A 96 16.91 4.44 -5.59
C GLN A 96 15.85 3.57 -6.28
N ILE A 97 15.20 4.10 -7.33
CA ILE A 97 14.24 3.33 -8.15
C ILE A 97 14.94 2.15 -8.81
N ALA A 98 16.11 2.36 -9.41
CA ALA A 98 16.87 1.29 -10.07
C ALA A 98 17.27 0.18 -9.08
N ALA A 99 17.77 0.54 -7.90
CA ALA A 99 18.12 -0.42 -6.86
C ALA A 99 16.90 -1.22 -6.37
N ALA A 100 15.77 -0.55 -6.13
CA ALA A 100 14.53 -1.21 -5.72
C ALA A 100 13.97 -2.11 -6.82
N GLN A 101 14.03 -1.69 -8.09
CA GLN A 101 13.66 -2.53 -9.23
C GLN A 101 14.53 -3.78 -9.32
N GLU A 102 15.84 -3.65 -9.14
CA GLU A 102 16.75 -4.79 -9.14
C GLU A 102 16.43 -5.77 -8.01
N GLN A 103 16.13 -5.26 -6.81
CA GLN A 103 15.68 -6.09 -5.68
C GLN A 103 14.40 -6.85 -6.00
N LYS A 104 13.42 -6.19 -6.63
CA LYS A 104 12.19 -6.85 -7.11
C LYS A 104 12.48 -7.94 -8.14
N LEU A 105 13.36 -7.66 -9.11
CA LEU A 105 13.78 -8.63 -10.12
C LEU A 105 14.46 -9.86 -9.49
N ARG A 106 15.31 -9.67 -8.48
CA ARG A 106 15.95 -10.76 -7.73
C ARG A 106 14.95 -11.59 -6.94
N ALA A 107 14.00 -10.94 -6.25
CA ALA A 107 12.93 -11.62 -5.52
C ALA A 107 12.03 -12.43 -6.47
N ALA A 108 11.65 -11.85 -7.61
CA ALA A 108 10.87 -12.52 -8.64
C ALA A 108 11.62 -13.71 -9.26
N ARG A 109 12.94 -13.61 -9.47
CA ARG A 109 13.77 -14.71 -9.98
C ARG A 109 13.95 -15.84 -8.96
N GLY A 110 14.20 -15.51 -7.70
CA GLY A 110 14.34 -16.51 -6.63
C GLY A 110 13.05 -17.28 -6.34
N SER A 111 11.90 -16.62 -6.52
CA SER A 111 10.56 -17.21 -6.38
C SER A 111 10.19 -18.23 -7.46
N ILE A 112 10.85 -18.24 -8.63
CA ILE A 112 10.53 -19.16 -9.73
C ILE A 112 11.27 -20.50 -9.58
N THR A 113 12.31 -20.54 -8.75
CA THR A 113 13.19 -21.71 -8.54
C THR A 113 12.94 -22.48 -7.24
N ALA A 114 11.91 -22.16 -6.46
CA ALA A 114 11.59 -22.81 -5.18
C ALA A 114 10.29 -23.63 -5.25
#